data_AF-A0A562PKG0-F1
#
_entry.id   AF-A0A562PKG0-F1
#
_cell.length_a   1.000
_cell.length_b   1.000
_cell.length_c   1.000
_cell.angle_alpha   90.00
_cell.angle_beta   90.00
_cell.angle_gamma   90.00
#
_symmetry.space_group_name_H-M   'P 1'
#
loop_
_entity.id
_entity.type
_entity.pdbx_description
1 polymer ?
#
loop_
_entity_poly.entity_id
_entity_poly.type
_entity_poly.pdbx_seq_one_letter_code
_entity_poly.pdbx_strand_id
1 'polypeptide(L)'
;MDAIKVLRNEYPGVQAWRRFAEVFLPDWEQWPEKQLAQSRLVDAEIAAVLTSYMGTGAYAWFEKPIGALDMRSARDVLNNETDGLDIIRSLLMRMPC
;
A
#
# COMPACT_ATOMS: atom_id res chain seq x y z
N MET A 1 -19.57 -1.11 11.00
CA MET A 1 -18.30 -0.77 11.65
C MET A 1 -17.43 -0.18 10.55
N ASP A 2 -16.85 1.01 10.76
CA ASP A 2 -16.05 1.72 9.78
C ASP A 2 -14.77 0.90 9.46
N ALA A 3 -14.62 0.47 8.21
CA ALA A 3 -13.55 -0.45 7.82
C ALA A 3 -12.17 0.23 7.92
N ILE A 4 -12.11 1.52 7.58
CA ILE A 4 -10.91 2.34 7.72
C ILE A 4 -10.49 2.43 9.19
N LYS A 5 -11.45 2.61 10.10
CA LYS A 5 -11.17 2.64 11.55
C LYS A 5 -10.58 1.33 12.06
N VAL A 6 -11.05 0.18 11.57
CA VAL A 6 -10.47 -1.13 11.92
C VAL A 6 -9.02 -1.23 11.44
N LEU A 7 -8.77 -0.89 10.17
CA LEU A 7 -7.43 -0.93 9.59
C LEU A 7 -6.44 -0.06 10.36
N ARG A 8 -6.83 1.15 10.73
CA ARG A 8 -5.99 2.03 11.56
C ARG A 8 -5.69 1.40 12.92
N ASN A 9 -6.73 0.95 13.63
CA ASN A 9 -6.59 0.47 15.01
C ASN A 9 -5.76 -0.81 15.12
N GLU A 10 -5.79 -1.63 14.07
CA GLU A 10 -5.06 -2.89 14.02
C GLU A 10 -3.76 -2.79 13.21
N TYR A 11 -3.26 -1.58 12.92
CA TYR A 11 -1.95 -1.42 12.32
C TYR A 11 -0.86 -1.85 13.33
N PRO A 12 -0.04 -2.88 13.03
CA PRO A 12 0.96 -3.39 13.97
C PRO A 12 2.18 -2.46 14.16
N GLY A 13 2.19 -1.30 13.49
CA GLY A 13 3.22 -0.28 13.60
C GLY A 13 4.31 -0.37 12.52
N VAL A 14 5.08 0.71 12.43
CA VAL A 14 6.09 0.93 11.37
C VAL A 14 7.17 -0.13 11.34
N GLN A 15 7.57 -0.68 12.50
CA GLN A 15 8.58 -1.75 12.53
C GLN A 15 8.11 -3.05 11.89
N ALA A 16 6.85 -3.44 12.13
CA ALA A 16 6.26 -4.62 11.50
C ALA A 16 6.13 -4.41 9.99
N TRP A 17 5.69 -3.23 9.56
CA TRP A 17 5.63 -2.85 8.16
C TRP A 17 6.99 -2.94 7.46
N ARG A 18 8.06 -2.39 8.06
CA ARG A 18 9.40 -2.44 7.46
C ARG A 18 9.89 -3.86 7.24
N ARG A 19 9.76 -4.73 8.25
CA ARG A 19 10.12 -6.15 8.13
C ARG A 19 9.35 -6.86 7.04
N PHE A 20 8.07 -6.51 6.88
CA PHE A 20 7.24 -7.04 5.81
C PHE A 20 7.69 -6.53 4.44
N ALA A 21 7.87 -5.21 4.28
CA ALA A 21 8.28 -4.58 3.04
C ALA A 21 9.68 -5.03 2.58
N GLU A 22 10.60 -5.29 3.52
CA GLU A 22 11.96 -5.78 3.28
C GLU A 22 12.01 -7.05 2.42
N VAL A 23 10.98 -7.91 2.48
CA VAL A 23 10.88 -9.13 1.66
C VAL A 23 10.76 -8.79 0.17
N PHE A 24 10.16 -7.65 -0.16
CA PHE A 24 9.85 -7.26 -1.54
C PHE A 24 10.87 -6.30 -2.15
N LEU A 25 11.71 -5.66 -1.32
CA LEU A 25 12.71 -4.71 -1.78
C LEU A 25 13.73 -5.30 -2.78
N PRO A 26 14.25 -6.53 -2.62
CA PRO A 26 15.22 -7.10 -3.57
C PRO A 26 14.69 -7.21 -5.01
N ASP A 27 13.44 -7.65 -5.18
CA ASP A 27 12.79 -7.78 -6.49
C ASP A 27 12.46 -6.40 -7.07
N TRP A 28 12.03 -5.48 -6.20
CA TRP A 28 11.77 -4.10 -6.55
C TRP A 28 13.00 -3.36 -7.09
N GLU A 29 14.19 -3.60 -6.54
CA GLU A 29 15.43 -3.01 -7.06
C GLU A 29 15.72 -3.41 -8.51
N GLN A 30 15.21 -4.56 -8.95
CA GLN A 30 15.35 -5.07 -10.31
C GLN A 30 14.13 -4.75 -11.19
N TRP A 31 13.11 -4.07 -10.65
CA TRP A 31 11.87 -3.79 -11.37
C TRP A 31 12.11 -2.85 -12.57
N PRO A 32 11.78 -3.25 -13.81
CA PRO A 32 12.09 -2.47 -15.01
C PRO A 32 11.51 -1.05 -15.02
N GLU A 33 10.36 -0.86 -14.38
CA GLU A 33 9.64 0.43 -14.36
C GLU A 33 9.73 1.12 -12.98
N LYS A 34 10.78 0.83 -12.20
CA LYS A 34 10.93 1.32 -10.82
C LYS A 34 10.76 2.84 -10.70
N GLN A 35 11.41 3.63 -11.56
CA GLN A 35 11.32 5.09 -11.49
C GLN A 35 9.91 5.60 -11.79
N LEU A 36 9.21 4.98 -12.75
CA LEU A 36 7.82 5.30 -13.04
C LEU A 36 6.94 4.97 -11.83
N ALA A 37 7.17 3.82 -11.20
CA ALA A 37 6.43 3.40 -10.02
C ALA A 37 6.63 4.33 -8.82
N GLN A 38 7.87 4.75 -8.56
CA GLN A 38 8.20 5.73 -7.52
C GLN A 38 7.57 7.10 -7.78
N SER A 39 7.43 7.52 -9.04
CA SER A 39 6.82 8.81 -9.38
C SER A 39 5.30 8.85 -9.18
N ARG A 40 4.65 7.68 -9.19
CA ARG A 40 3.19 7.54 -9.16
C ARG A 40 2.66 7.10 -7.81
N LEU A 41 3.45 6.33 -7.06
CA LEU A 41 3.11 5.82 -5.74
C LEU A 41 3.79 6.67 -4.64
N VAL A 42 3.36 6.51 -3.39
CA VAL A 42 3.75 7.44 -2.31
C VAL A 42 5.18 7.24 -1.84
N ASP A 43 5.56 6.00 -1.54
CA ASP A 43 6.88 5.67 -1.06
C ASP A 43 7.40 4.38 -1.70
N ALA A 44 8.71 4.16 -1.58
CA ALA A 44 9.37 3.02 -2.21
C ALA A 44 8.93 1.67 -1.62
N GLU A 45 8.56 1.62 -0.33
CA GLU A 45 8.13 0.39 0.34
C GLU A 45 6.73 -0.03 -0.15
N ILE A 46 5.78 0.91 -0.19
CA ILE A 46 4.44 0.71 -0.74
C ILE A 46 4.53 0.35 -2.22
N ALA A 47 5.41 1.02 -2.98
CA ALA A 47 5.62 0.71 -4.38
C ALA A 47 6.11 -0.73 -4.57
N ALA A 48 7.15 -1.13 -3.82
CA ALA A 48 7.69 -2.49 -3.87
C ALA A 48 6.61 -3.55 -3.59
N VAL A 49 5.85 -3.38 -2.51
CA VAL A 49 4.78 -4.30 -2.12
C VAL A 49 3.69 -4.37 -3.19
N LEU A 50 3.19 -3.23 -3.65
CA LEU A 50 2.11 -3.20 -4.65
C LEU A 50 2.53 -3.80 -5.99
N THR A 51 3.74 -3.49 -6.47
CA THR A 51 4.23 -4.06 -7.72
C THR A 51 4.52 -5.56 -7.59
N SER A 52 4.90 -6.04 -6.40
CA SER A 52 5.02 -7.48 -6.16
C SER A 52 3.66 -8.19 -6.24
N TYR A 53 2.62 -7.61 -5.63
CA TYR A 53 1.28 -8.22 -5.63
C TYR A 53 0.55 -8.15 -6.98
N MET A 54 0.73 -7.07 -7.72
CA MET A 54 -0.12 -6.76 -8.86
C MET A 54 0.63 -6.44 -10.15
N GLY A 55 1.96 -6.42 -10.12
CA GLY A 55 2.79 -6.00 -11.25
C GLY A 55 2.41 -4.60 -11.72
N THR A 56 2.24 -4.46 -13.04
CA THR A 56 1.82 -3.20 -13.68
C THR A 56 0.40 -2.75 -13.29
N GLY A 57 -0.42 -3.65 -12.73
CA GLY A 57 -1.76 -3.35 -12.20
C GLY A 57 -1.76 -2.52 -10.92
N ALA A 58 -0.61 -2.38 -10.26
CA ALA A 58 -0.44 -1.62 -9.01
C ALA A 58 -1.02 -0.19 -9.09
N TYR A 59 -0.78 0.52 -10.19
CA TYR A 59 -1.28 1.89 -10.38
C TYR A 59 -2.80 1.93 -10.44
N ALA A 60 -3.39 1.03 -11.23
CA ALA A 60 -4.83 1.00 -11.41
C ALA A 60 -5.52 0.65 -10.09
N TRP A 61 -4.95 -0.25 -9.29
CA TRP A 61 -5.46 -0.56 -7.96
C TRP A 61 -5.39 0.66 -7.03
N PHE A 62 -4.26 1.37 -7.05
CA PHE A 62 -4.03 2.52 -6.17
C PHE A 62 -5.03 3.67 -6.37
N GLU A 63 -5.50 3.86 -7.61
CA GLU A 63 -6.51 4.87 -7.96
C GLU A 63 -7.96 4.39 -7.83
N LYS A 64 -8.20 3.07 -7.80
CA LYS A 64 -9.56 2.53 -7.84
C LYS A 64 -10.21 2.51 -6.45
N PRO A 65 -11.54 2.68 -6.37
CA PRO A 65 -12.33 2.37 -5.19
C PRO A 65 -12.06 0.95 -4.66
N ILE A 66 -11.75 0.84 -3.37
CA ILE A 66 -11.48 -0.44 -2.69
C ILE A 66 -12.54 -0.64 -1.61
N GLY A 67 -13.20 -1.79 -1.63
CA GLY A 67 -14.27 -2.10 -0.66
C GLY A 67 -13.80 -2.06 0.80
N ALA A 68 -12.56 -2.49 1.07
CA ALA A 68 -11.96 -2.43 2.41
C ALA A 68 -11.61 -1.00 2.89
N LEU A 69 -11.65 -0.01 1.99
CA LEU A 69 -11.45 1.41 2.28
C LEU A 69 -12.78 2.18 2.15
N ASP A 70 -13.91 1.53 2.46
CA ASP A 70 -15.24 2.12 2.33
C ASP A 70 -15.50 2.75 0.94
N MET A 71 -15.09 2.03 -0.11
CA MET A 71 -15.18 2.43 -1.52
C MET A 71 -14.35 3.66 -1.90
N ARG A 72 -13.38 4.06 -1.08
CA ARG A 72 -12.38 5.07 -1.42
C ARG A 72 -11.17 4.42 -2.05
N SER A 73 -10.39 5.21 -2.80
CA SER A 73 -9.12 4.73 -3.35
C SER A 73 -8.01 4.84 -2.31
N ALA A 74 -6.92 4.09 -2.51
CA ALA A 74 -5.76 4.20 -1.64
C ALA A 74 -5.17 5.63 -1.68
N ARG A 75 -5.11 6.24 -2.87
CA ARG A 75 -4.71 7.65 -3.03
C ARG A 75 -5.61 8.59 -2.23
N ASP A 76 -6.93 8.40 -2.30
CA ASP A 76 -7.88 9.25 -1.61
C ASP A 76 -7.74 9.16 -0.08
N VAL A 77 -7.57 7.94 0.45
CA VAL A 77 -7.30 7.73 1.88
C VAL A 77 -6.00 8.41 2.31
N LEU A 78 -4.93 8.29 1.51
CA LEU A 78 -3.65 8.91 1.82
C LEU A 78 -3.70 10.44 1.85
N ASN A 79 -4.54 11.06 1.03
CA ASN A 79 -4.64 12.51 0.95
C ASN A 79 -5.57 13.11 2.01
N ASN A 80 -6.54 12.34 2.51
CA ASN A 80 -7.63 12.87 3.33
C ASN A 80 -7.69 12.28 4.76
N GLU A 81 -6.99 11.19 5.06
CA GLU A 81 -6.88 10.64 6.41
C GLU A 81 -5.54 11.01 7.05
N THR A 82 -5.57 11.53 8.29
CA THR A 82 -4.36 11.86 9.06
C THR A 82 -3.41 10.66 9.19
N ASP A 83 -3.97 9.46 9.35
CA ASP A 83 -3.24 8.20 9.50
C ASP A 83 -3.26 7.37 8.20
N GLY A 84 -3.42 8.03 7.03
CA GLY A 84 -3.62 7.36 5.75
C GLY A 84 -2.54 6.34 5.41
N LEU A 85 -1.27 6.65 5.69
CA LEU A 85 -0.15 5.72 5.49
C LEU A 85 -0.32 4.44 6.31
N ASP A 86 -0.69 4.57 7.57
CA ASP A 86 -0.85 3.44 8.48
C ASP A 86 -2.03 2.57 8.05
N ILE A 87 -3.13 3.19 7.60
CA ILE A 87 -4.29 2.48 7.04
C ILE A 87 -3.89 1.67 5.81
N ILE A 88 -3.18 2.28 4.84
CA ILE A 88 -2.75 1.58 3.62
C ILE A 88 -1.78 0.45 3.94
N ARG A 89 -0.78 0.68 4.79
CA ARG A 89 0.18 -0.36 5.20
C ARG A 89 -0.54 -1.52 5.89
N SER A 90 -1.49 -1.21 6.77
CA SER A 90 -2.33 -2.19 7.45
C SER A 90 -3.14 -3.03 6.45
N LEU A 91 -3.72 -2.42 5.43
CA LEU A 91 -4.44 -3.11 4.37
C LEU A 91 -3.52 -4.03 3.56
N LEU A 92 -2.37 -3.51 3.11
CA LEU A 92 -1.41 -4.27 2.29
C LEU A 92 -0.90 -5.51 3.02
N MET A 93 -0.61 -5.43 4.32
CA MET A 93 -0.16 -6.58 5.12
C MET A 93 -1.23 -7.67 5.31
N ARG A 94 -2.50 -7.40 4.96
CA ARG A 94 -3.62 -8.35 5.03
C ARG A 94 -4.01 -8.92 3.66
N MET A 95 -3.40 -8.44 2.59
CA MET A 95 -3.67 -8.98 1.26
C MET A 95 -3.07 -10.39 1.15
N PRO A 96 -3.81 -11.35 0.58
CA PRO A 96 -3.24 -12.66 0.31
C PRO A 96 -2.13 -12.54 -0.74
N CYS A 97 -0.97 -13.10 -0.42
CA CYS A 97 0.19 -13.25 -1.28
C CYS A 97 0.19 -14.58 -2.02
#